data_AF-A0A7K1DP53-F1
#
_entry.id   AF-A0A7K1DP53-F1
#
_cell.length_a   1.000
_cell.length_b   1.000
_cell.length_c   1.000
_cell.angle_alpha   90.00
_cell.angle_beta   90.00
_cell.angle_gamma   90.00
#
_symmetry.space_group_name_H-M   'P 1'
#
loop_
_entity.id
_entity.type
_entity.pdbx_description
1 polymer ?
#
loop_
_entity_poly.entity_id
_entity_poly.type
_entity_poly.pdbx_seq_one_letter_code
_entity_poly.pdbx_strand_id
1 'polypeptide(L)' 'MKSKAAILWEVNQPWSVEEIELDEPRAGEVLVEMKASGMCHSDEHLTTGDLPFALPIIGGHEGAGIVRKVGEGVSWL' A
#
# COMPACT_ATOMS: atom_id res chain seq x y z
N MET A 1 -7.11 -9.35 -8.22
CA MET A 1 -8.29 -8.72 -7.56
C MET A 1 -8.27 -7.22 -7.83
N LYS A 2 -9.36 -6.64 -8.30
CA LYS A 2 -9.47 -5.18 -8.48
C LYS A 2 -9.61 -4.47 -7.14
N SER A 3 -8.80 -3.44 -6.91
CA SER A 3 -8.83 -2.62 -5.69
C SER A 3 -8.58 -1.16 -6.02
N LYS A 4 -8.86 -0.25 -5.09
CA LYS A 4 -8.48 1.16 -5.21
C LYS A 4 -7.23 1.45 -4.38
N ALA A 5 -6.32 2.24 -4.91
CA ALA A 5 -5.10 2.66 -4.21
C ALA A 5 -4.77 4.13 -4.52
N ALA A 6 -4.03 4.76 -3.61
CA ALA A 6 -3.45 6.09 -3.82
C ALA A 6 -2.02 5.94 -4.32
N ILE A 7 -1.76 6.39 -5.54
CA ILE A 7 -0.49 6.26 -6.26
C ILE A 7 0.17 7.63 -6.39
N LEU A 8 1.45 7.72 -6.06
CA LEU A 8 2.31 8.84 -6.39
C LEU A 8 3.14 8.47 -7.62
N TRP A 9 2.89 9.17 -8.72
CA TRP A 9 3.60 8.94 -9.99
C TRP A 9 4.96 9.64 -10.03
N GLU A 10 5.02 10.87 -9.54
CA GLU A 10 6.22 11.71 -9.52
C GLU A 10 6.23 12.56 -8.25
N VAL A 11 7.40 13.04 -7.83
CA VAL A 11 7.51 14.03 -6.74
C VAL A 11 6.80 15.33 -7.12
N ASN A 12 6.32 16.05 -6.11
CA ASN A 12 5.58 17.30 -6.21
C ASN A 12 4.27 17.21 -7.02
N GLN A 13 3.69 16.01 -7.12
CA GLN A 13 2.37 15.76 -7.68
C GLN A 13 1.38 15.35 -6.58
N PRO A 14 0.06 15.61 -6.76
CA PRO A 14 -0.95 15.06 -5.87
C PRO A 14 -1.03 13.53 -6.01
N TRP A 15 -1.48 12.87 -4.95
CA TRP A 15 -1.85 11.46 -5.00
C TRP A 15 -2.98 11.22 -6.02
N SER A 16 -2.81 10.22 -6.88
CA SER A 16 -3.84 9.76 -7.81
C SER A 16 -4.57 8.54 -7.22
N VAL A 17 -5.90 8.59 -7.13
CA VAL A 17 -6.69 7.45 -6.65
C VAL A 17 -7.18 6.63 -7.84
N GLU A 18 -6.60 5.46 -8.04
CA GLU A 18 -6.79 4.64 -9.24
C GLU A 18 -7.22 3.22 -8.90
N GLU A 19 -7.78 2.52 -9.89
CA GLU A 19 -8.03 1.09 -9.80
C GLU A 19 -6.74 0.33 -10.14
N ILE A 20 -6.37 -0.62 -9.29
CA ILE A 20 -5.21 -1.50 -9.46
C ILE A 20 -5.66 -2.96 -9.49
N GLU A 21 -4.81 -3.81 -10.03
CA GLU A 21 -4.93 -5.25 -9.93
C GLU A 21 -3.91 -5.80 -8.94
N LEU A 22 -4.41 -6.44 -7.87
CA LEU A 22 -3.59 -7.13 -6.88
C LEU A 22 -3.55 -8.63 -7.18
N ASP A 23 -2.35 -9.20 -7.15
CA ASP A 23 -2.15 -10.64 -7.23
C ASP A 23 -2.71 -11.36 -6.00
N GLU A 24 -2.89 -12.68 -6.11
CA GLU A 24 -3.12 -13.55 -4.96
C GLU A 24 -1.85 -13.66 -4.10
N PRO A 25 -1.97 -13.80 -2.77
CA PRO A 25 -0.80 -13.91 -1.89
C PRO A 25 0.01 -15.17 -2.21
N ARG A 26 1.32 -15.03 -2.34
CA ARG A 26 2.29 -16.11 -2.54
C ARG A 26 2.68 -16.74 -1.21
N ALA A 27 3.54 -17.77 -1.25
CA ALA A 27 4.04 -18.41 -0.04
C ALA A 27 4.66 -17.39 0.94
N GLY A 28 4.26 -17.45 2.21
CA GLY A 28 4.67 -16.51 3.26
C GLY A 28 4.00 -15.14 3.25
N GLU A 29 3.11 -14.85 2.30
CA GLU A 29 2.44 -13.55 2.18
C GLU A 29 1.02 -13.57 2.78
N VAL A 30 0.53 -12.39 3.16
CA VAL A 30 -0.81 -12.18 3.72
C VAL A 30 -1.52 -11.09 2.92
N LEU A 31 -2.73 -11.39 2.44
CA LEU A 31 -3.60 -10.40 1.82
C LEU A 31 -4.51 -9.78 2.88
N VAL A 32 -4.36 -8.47 3.07
CA VAL A 32 -5.11 -7.70 4.07
C VAL A 32 -6.06 -6.73 3.36
N GLU A 33 -7.34 -6.76 3.72
CA GLU A 33 -8.27 -5.69 3.35
C GLU A 33 -8.15 -4.56 4.37
N MET A 34 -7.53 -3.46 3.94
CA MET A 34 -7.38 -2.26 4.76
C MET A 34 -8.74 -1.66 5.09
N LYS A 35 -8.97 -1.37 6.39
CA LYS A 35 -10.20 -0.73 6.89
C LYS A 35 -9.98 0.72 7.28
N ALA A 36 -8.79 1.03 7.75
CA ALA A 36 -8.36 2.39 8.05
C ALA A 36 -6.85 2.54 7.81
N SER A 37 -6.44 3.73 7.38
CA SER A 37 -5.05 4.17 7.33
C SER A 37 -4.98 5.60 7.83
N GLY A 38 -4.01 5.89 8.69
CA GLY A 38 -3.59 7.24 9.02
C GLY A 38 -2.78 7.87 7.88
N MET A 39 -2.66 9.20 7.94
CA MET A 39 -1.76 9.99 7.11
C MET A 39 -0.60 10.44 8.00
N CYS A 40 0.57 9.86 7.78
CA CYS A 40 1.77 10.26 8.48
C CYS A 40 2.45 11.40 7.75
N HIS A 41 3.24 12.21 8.46
CA HIS A 41 4.12 13.19 7.82
C HIS A 41 5.18 12.50 6.92
N SER A 42 5.56 11.26 7.23
CA SER A 42 6.47 10.48 6.36
C SER A 42 5.86 10.14 5.00
N ASP A 43 4.52 10.10 4.86
CA ASP A 43 3.89 9.95 3.55
C ASP A 43 4.04 11.26 2.72
N GLU A 44 4.05 12.43 3.37
CA GLU A 44 4.35 13.72 2.72
C GLU A 44 5.83 13.85 2.33
N HIS A 45 6.76 13.25 3.07
CA HIS A 45 8.16 13.21 2.64
C HIS A 45 8.36 12.46 1.32
N LEU A 46 7.50 11.49 0.99
CA LEU A 46 7.51 10.85 -0.34
C LEU A 46 7.07 11.82 -1.44
N THR A 47 6.06 12.64 -1.19
CA THR A 47 5.55 13.60 -2.19
C THR A 47 6.52 14.74 -2.43
N THR A 48 7.18 15.24 -1.39
CA THR A 48 8.16 16.33 -1.48
C THR A 48 9.54 15.86 -1.98
N GLY A 49 9.83 14.57 -1.88
CA GLY A 49 11.12 13.98 -2.24
C GLY A 49 12.16 14.01 -1.12
N ASP A 50 11.79 14.47 0.08
CA ASP A 50 12.64 14.44 1.28
C ASP A 50 12.98 13.00 1.71
N LEU A 51 12.07 12.05 1.42
CA LEU A 51 12.31 10.62 1.55
C LEU A 51 12.41 9.99 0.15
N PRO A 52 13.62 9.73 -0.37
CA PRO A 52 13.79 9.17 -1.70
C PRO A 52 13.29 7.73 -1.76
N PHE A 53 12.40 7.45 -2.72
CA PHE A 53 11.88 6.12 -3.01
C PHE A 53 11.76 5.90 -4.52
N ALA A 54 11.65 4.64 -4.94
CA ALA A 54 11.33 4.31 -6.32
C ALA A 54 9.87 4.70 -6.63
N LEU A 55 9.66 5.39 -7.75
CA LEU A 55 8.35 5.80 -8.25
C LEU A 55 8.01 5.03 -9.55
N PRO A 56 6.72 4.73 -9.82
CA PRO A 56 5.54 5.06 -9.01
C PRO A 56 5.43 4.23 -7.73
N ILE A 57 4.75 4.77 -6.71
CA ILE A 57 4.57 4.11 -5.41
C ILE A 57 3.12 4.21 -4.91
N ILE A 58 2.63 3.15 -4.27
CA ILE A 58 1.41 3.19 -3.45
C ILE A 58 1.81 3.59 -2.03
N GLY A 59 1.28 4.71 -1.54
CA GLY A 59 1.63 5.26 -0.22
C GLY A 59 0.91 4.57 0.95
N GLY A 60 1.17 5.07 2.16
CA GLY A 60 0.54 4.62 3.40
C GLY A 60 1.30 3.49 4.10
N HIS A 61 1.52 3.64 5.41
CA HIS A 61 2.23 2.66 6.23
C HIS A 61 1.67 2.53 7.66
N GLU A 62 0.66 3.33 8.02
CA GLU A 62 0.03 3.32 9.34
C GLU A 62 -1.43 2.91 9.20
N GLY A 63 -1.75 1.63 9.32
CA GLY A 63 -3.13 1.18 9.11
C GLY A 63 -3.50 -0.11 9.82
N ALA A 64 -4.80 -0.41 9.78
CA ALA A 64 -5.37 -1.65 10.30
C ALA A 64 -6.40 -2.19 9.31
N GLY A 65 -6.47 -3.53 9.24
CA GLY A 65 -7.33 -4.22 8.29
C GLY A 65 -7.72 -5.61 8.74
N ILE A 66 -8.43 -6.31 7.87
CA ILE A 66 -8.87 -7.69 8.09
C ILE A 66 -8.10 -8.60 7.14
N VAL A 67 -7.50 -9.66 7.68
CA VAL A 67 -6.87 -10.70 6.86
C VAL A 67 -7.94 -11.38 6.01
N ARG A 68 -7.77 -11.36 4.68
CA ARG A 68 -8.69 -11.99 3.73
C ARG A 68 -8.19 -13.33 3.22
N LYS A 69 -6.88 -13.47 3.06
CA LYS A 69 -6.25 -14.71 2.60
C LYS A 69 -4.81 -14.76 3.07
N VAL A 70 -4.32 -15.98 3.26
CA VAL A 70 -2.91 -16.26 3.57
C VAL A 70 -2.35 -17.18 2.49
N GLY A 71 -1.08 -16.98 2.16
CA GLY A 71 -0.34 -17.88 1.28
C GLY A 71 0.13 -19.15 2.01
N GLU A 72 0.73 -20.05 1.24
CA GLU A 72 1.31 -21.29 1.78
C GLU A 72 2.34 -21.01 2.89
N GLY A 73 2.31 -21.80 3.95
CA GLY A 73 3.29 -21.73 5.05
C GLY A 73 3.00 -20.71 6.16
N VAL A 74 2.02 -19.81 5.98
CA VAL A 74 1.63 -18.86 7.04
C VAL A 74 0.94 -19.57 8.20
N SER A 75 1.54 -19.50 9.39
CA SER A 75 1.02 -20.15 10.62
C SER A 75 1.12 -19.29 11.89
N TRP A 76 1.52 -18.03 11.74
CA TRP A 76 1.86 -17.10 12.83
C TRP A 76 0.86 -15.93 12.97
N LEU A 77 -0.36 -16.11 12.46
CA LEU A 77 -1.46 -15.16 12.62
C LEU A 77 -2.42 -15.61 13.73
#